data_AF-A0A8T7CL33-F1
#
_entry.id   AF-A0A8T7CL33-F1
#
_cell.length_a   1.000
_cell.length_b   1.000
_cell.length_c   1.000
_cell.angle_alpha   90.00
_cell.angle_beta   90.00
_cell.angle_gamma   90.00
#
_symmetry.space_group_name_H-M   'P 1'
#
loop_
_entity.id
_entity.type
_entity.pdbx_description
1 polymer ?
#
loop_
_entity_poly.entity_id
_entity_poly.type
_entity_poly.pdbx_seq_one_letter_code
_entity_poly.pdbx_strand_id
1 'polypeptide(L)' 'MDTVLGAPSFRHGVHPHDHKHTSAAAIRQFPFAPELIVPLRQHLGAAAIPVVRPGEEVARGQT' A
#
# COMPACT_ATOMS: atom_id res chain seq x y z
N MET A 1 22.28 34.56 -18.52
CA MET A 1 22.47 33.51 -17.50
C MET A 1 21.08 33.30 -16.92
N ASP A 2 20.24 32.56 -17.66
CA ASP A 2 18.82 32.47 -17.37
C ASP A 2 18.54 31.35 -16.38
N THR A 3 17.89 31.75 -15.31
CA THR A 3 17.52 30.99 -14.13
C THR A 3 16.50 29.90 -14.46
N VAL A 4 16.84 28.64 -14.19
CA VAL A 4 15.88 27.52 -14.19
C VAL A 4 15.09 27.57 -12.87
N LEU A 5 13.91 28.20 -12.88
CA LEU A 5 12.92 28.06 -11.81
C LEU A 5 11.53 27.90 -12.42
N GLY A 6 11.13 26.65 -12.62
CA GLY A 6 9.78 26.29 -13.04
C GLY A 6 9.56 24.80 -12.85
N ALA A 7 9.19 24.38 -11.64
CA ALA A 7 8.78 23.01 -11.41
C ALA A 7 7.54 22.72 -12.27
N PRO A 8 7.47 21.59 -13.00
CA PRO A 8 6.25 21.21 -13.70
C PRO A 8 5.17 20.94 -12.65
N SER A 9 4.25 21.89 -12.47
CA SER A 9 3.01 21.64 -11.72
C SER A 9 2.06 20.86 -12.62
N PHE A 10 1.41 19.85 -12.06
CA PHE A 10 0.35 19.11 -12.77
C PHE A 10 -0.78 20.09 -13.08
N ARG A 11 -0.92 20.51 -14.35
CA ARG A 11 -1.98 21.44 -14.78
C ARG A 11 -3.38 20.89 -14.50
N HIS A 12 -3.55 19.57 -14.58
CA HIS A 12 -4.78 18.83 -14.28
C HIS A 12 -4.43 17.43 -13.77
N GLY A 13 -5.36 16.77 -13.07
CA GLY A 13 -5.20 15.38 -12.61
C GLY A 13 -5.30 14.35 -13.75
N VAL A 14 -4.86 13.12 -13.46
CA VAL A 14 -5.08 11.95 -14.33
C VAL A 14 -6.45 11.35 -14.00
N HIS A 15 -7.23 10.95 -15.00
CA HIS A 15 -8.41 10.10 -14.83
C HIS A 15 -8.03 8.65 -15.21
N PRO A 16 -7.72 7.78 -14.24
CA PRO A 16 -7.39 6.39 -14.53
C PRO A 16 -8.61 5.65 -15.08
N HIS A 17 -8.37 4.61 -15.89
CA HIS A 17 -9.44 3.71 -16.31
C HIS A 17 -10.13 3.04 -15.12
N ASP A 18 -11.44 2.83 -15.22
CA ASP A 18 -12.19 2.09 -14.22
C ASP A 18 -11.84 0.60 -14.28
N HIS A 19 -11.83 -0.05 -13.11
CA HIS A 19 -11.52 -1.47 -12.93
C HIS A 19 -12.56 -2.19 -12.03
N LYS A 20 -13.82 -1.71 -12.01
CA LYS A 20 -14.95 -2.29 -11.24
C LYS A 20 -15.54 -3.59 -11.80
N HIS A 21 -14.73 -4.47 -12.39
CA HIS A 21 -15.20 -5.70 -13.05
C HIS A 21 -15.89 -6.70 -12.11
N THR A 22 -15.70 -6.57 -10.81
CA THR A 22 -16.22 -7.48 -9.78
C THR A 22 -17.38 -6.90 -8.96
N SER A 23 -17.93 -5.77 -9.38
CA SER A 23 -18.97 -5.04 -8.60
C SER A 23 -20.24 -5.85 -8.30
N ALA A 24 -20.63 -6.77 -9.19
CA ALA A 24 -21.78 -7.66 -9.00
C ALA A 24 -21.42 -9.05 -8.43
N ALA A 25 -20.14 -9.30 -8.12
CA ALA A 25 -19.71 -10.60 -7.63
C ALA A 25 -20.11 -10.81 -6.16
N ALA A 26 -20.45 -12.05 -5.80
CA ALA A 26 -20.72 -12.41 -4.41
C ALA A 26 -19.45 -12.25 -3.55
N ILE A 27 -19.64 -11.83 -2.30
CA ILE A 27 -18.57 -11.77 -1.29
C ILE A 27 -18.06 -13.18 -1.02
N ARG A 28 -16.74 -13.35 -1.03
CA ARG A 28 -16.09 -14.63 -0.73
C ARG A 28 -14.86 -14.42 0.13
N GLN A 29 -14.56 -15.40 0.97
CA GLN A 29 -13.32 -15.45 1.71
C GLN A 29 -12.20 -15.96 0.80
N PHE A 30 -11.04 -15.30 0.84
CA PHE A 30 -9.86 -15.72 0.11
C PHE A 30 -8.91 -16.51 1.03
N PRO A 31 -8.14 -17.47 0.49
CA PRO A 31 -7.05 -18.07 1.24
C PRO A 31 -5.98 -17.01 1.54
N PHE A 32 -5.19 -17.25 2.58
CA PHE A 32 -4.00 -16.44 2.82
C PHE A 32 -3.00 -16.67 1.69
N ALA A 33 -2.32 -15.59 1.29
CA ALA A 33 -1.17 -15.73 0.42
C ALA A 33 -0.11 -16.60 1.12
N PRO A 34 0.66 -17.42 0.38
CA PRO A 34 1.76 -18.20 0.97
C PRO A 34 2.85 -17.31 1.59
N GLU A 35 2.94 -16.07 1.11
CA GLU A 35 3.84 -15.04 1.61
C GLU A 35 3.12 -13.68 1.59
N LEU A 36 3.30 -12.89 2.63
CA LEU A 36 2.75 -11.54 2.74
C LEU A 36 3.86 -10.56 3.10
N ILE A 37 4.06 -9.55 2.26
CA ILE A 37 5.00 -8.46 2.51
C ILE A 37 4.21 -7.26 3.02
N VAL A 38 4.43 -6.87 4.28
CA VAL A 38 3.78 -5.70 4.91
C VAL A 38 4.81 -4.59 5.11
N PRO A 39 4.74 -3.48 4.34
CA PRO A 39 5.62 -2.34 4.57
C PRO A 39 5.34 -1.71 5.94
N LEU A 40 6.39 -1.41 6.71
CA LEU A 40 6.25 -0.72 8.00
C LEU A 40 6.04 0.81 7.85
N ARG A 41 6.31 1.34 6.66
CA ARG A 41 6.05 2.74 6.29
C ARG A 41 4.84 2.83 5.37
N GLN A 42 3.65 2.84 5.94
CA GLN A 42 2.39 2.93 5.17
C GLN A 42 1.83 4.35 5.13
N HIS A 43 2.35 5.24 5.96
CA HIS A 43 1.88 6.62 6.09
C HIS A 43 3.06 7.60 6.14
N LEU A 44 2.74 8.90 6.11
CA LEU A 44 3.75 9.98 6.05
C LEU A 44 4.66 10.05 7.29
N GLY A 45 4.16 9.63 8.45
CA GLY A 45 4.92 9.58 9.71
C GLY A 45 6.04 8.53 9.75
N ALA A 46 6.64 8.37 10.94
CA ALA A 46 7.68 7.37 11.19
C ALA A 46 7.19 5.94 10.93
N ALA A 47 8.11 5.02 10.59
CA ALA A 47 7.77 3.62 10.41
C ALA A 47 7.24 2.99 11.71
N ALA A 48 6.33 2.02 11.59
CA ALA A 48 5.97 1.16 12.71
C ALA A 48 7.19 0.36 13.19
N ILE A 49 7.32 0.17 14.50
CA ILE A 49 8.34 -0.69 15.09
C ILE A 49 7.79 -2.12 15.12
N PRO A 50 8.48 -3.11 14.53
CA PRO A 50 8.04 -4.50 14.59
C PRO A 50 8.16 -5.02 16.03
N VAL A 51 7.12 -5.70 16.50
CA VAL A 51 7.09 -6.31 17.85
C VAL A 51 7.62 -7.75 17.88
N VAL A 52 7.94 -8.31 16.71
CA VAL A 52 8.45 -9.67 16.50
C VAL A 52 9.83 -9.65 15.85
N ARG A 53 10.54 -10.78 15.92
CA ARG A 53 11.87 -10.94 15.31
C ARG A 53 11.84 -11.83 14.05
N PRO A 54 12.85 -11.74 13.17
CA PRO A 54 12.98 -12.66 12.04
C PRO A 54 12.96 -14.13 12.48
N GLY A 55 12.13 -14.93 11.82
CA GLY A 55 11.97 -16.36 12.12
C GLY A 55 11.04 -16.68 13.30
N GLU A 56 10.46 -15.66 13.94
CA GLU A 56 9.48 -15.86 15.01
C GLU A 56 8.17 -16.39 14.44
N GLU A 57 7.70 -17.53 14.97
CA GLU A 57 6.36 -18.03 14.66
C GLU A 57 5.30 -17.20 15.39
N VAL A 58 4.25 -16.83 14.67
CA VAL A 58 3.17 -15.99 15.19
C VAL A 58 1.81 -16.62 14.93
N ALA A 59 0.88 -16.40 15.86
CA ALA A 59 -0.52 -16.78 15.71
C ALA A 59 -1.36 -15.61 15.18
N ARG A 60 -2.52 -15.92 14.59
CA ARG A 60 -3.51 -14.91 14.21
C ARG A 60 -3.97 -14.14 15.47
N GLY A 61 -3.89 -12.82 15.41
CA GLY A 61 -4.37 -11.94 16.49
C GLY A 61 -3.38 -11.76 17.63
N GLN A 62 -2.16 -12.28 17.51
CA GLN A 62 -1.07 -12.02 18.43
C GLN A 62 -0.65 -10.54 18.39
N THR A 63 -0.34 -9.98 19.56
CA THR A 63 0.10 -8.59 19.78
C THR A 63 1.48 -8.56 20.40
#